data_AF-A0A7K4R4R1-F1
#
_entry.id   AF-A0A7K4R4R1-F1
#
_cell.length_a   1.000
_cell.length_b   1.000
_cell.length_c   1.000
_cell.angle_alpha   90.00
_cell.angle_beta   90.00
_cell.angle_gamma   90.00
#
_symmetry.space_group_name_H-M   'P 1'
#
loop_
_entity.id
_entity.type
_entity.pdbx_description
1 polymer ?
#
loop_
_entity_poly.entity_id
_entity_poly.type
_entity_poly.pdbx_seq_one_letter_code
_entity_poly.pdbx_strand_id
1 'polypeptide(L)'
;RSKRGRQGRAMAAVLGRAAELPSLLALSRSALVRHWDPQALDRALEWARYFQHLHDRFRARPQLRDALGRRLRRAQPCPPALGFSALGRCPELLGLALLENRALPPAACRRLLRLPPPHAFAVVAAALALLGAGDRERDGSGPGGNRASAAGDGCGAGLLLSWLLGNLERFSAFCLCLPGSLLASLAGRYSQLSRSYLDLLTGWGSHLHYDPLQGRWVKSCLEKAELSWEELRERFSCLCQGSALLREQTQTALKLLKTQDGDFEVRGLSVWTDLLMEVE
;
A
#
# COMPACT_ATOMS: atom_id res chain seq x y z
N ARG A 1 26.78 36.26 -18.97
CA ARG A 1 25.39 36.30 -18.44
C ARG A 1 24.74 34.92 -18.60
N SER A 2 24.51 34.21 -17.51
CA SER A 2 25.31 33.03 -17.14
C SER A 2 24.37 31.84 -16.92
N LYS A 3 24.83 30.58 -17.06
CA LYS A 3 24.09 29.32 -16.78
C LYS A 3 23.23 29.38 -15.50
N ARG A 4 23.69 30.13 -14.48
CA ARG A 4 22.95 30.44 -13.24
C ARG A 4 21.58 31.10 -13.46
N GLY A 5 21.43 31.98 -14.45
CA GLY A 5 20.16 32.63 -14.76
C GLY A 5 19.12 31.69 -15.40
N ARG A 6 19.57 30.73 -16.22
CA ARG A 6 18.70 29.68 -16.77
C ARG A 6 18.28 28.67 -15.70
N GLN A 7 19.21 28.26 -14.82
CA GLN A 7 18.89 27.38 -13.69
C GLN A 7 17.94 28.05 -12.67
N GLY A 8 18.11 29.34 -12.41
CA GLY A 8 17.19 30.10 -11.54
C GLY A 8 15.76 30.17 -12.11
N ARG A 9 15.60 30.39 -13.42
CA ARG A 9 14.27 30.39 -14.07
C ARG A 9 13.64 29.00 -14.11
N ALA A 10 14.42 27.97 -14.40
CA ALA A 10 13.94 26.59 -14.38
C ALA A 10 13.46 26.17 -12.97
N MET A 11 14.20 26.57 -11.92
CA MET A 11 13.81 26.31 -10.54
C MET A 11 12.54 27.09 -10.15
N ALA A 12 12.40 28.35 -10.56
CA ALA A 12 11.19 29.13 -10.32
C ALA A 12 9.95 28.50 -10.99
N ALA A 13 10.09 27.95 -12.19
CA ALA A 13 9.01 27.24 -12.88
C ALA A 13 8.61 25.94 -12.15
N VAL A 14 9.58 25.18 -11.64
CA VAL A 14 9.32 23.98 -10.83
C VAL A 14 8.58 24.32 -9.54
N LEU A 15 8.96 25.41 -8.87
CA LEU A 15 8.30 25.90 -7.66
C LEU A 15 6.87 26.41 -7.94
N GLY A 16 6.64 27.01 -9.10
CA GLY A 16 5.31 27.41 -9.56
C GLY A 16 4.38 26.21 -9.74
N ARG A 17 4.85 25.18 -10.46
CA ARG A 17 4.07 23.94 -10.68
C ARG A 17 3.76 23.20 -9.38
N ALA A 18 4.70 23.17 -8.42
CA ALA A 18 4.46 22.56 -7.11
C ALA A 18 3.31 23.23 -6.33
N ALA A 19 3.02 24.50 -6.57
CA ALA A 19 1.92 25.22 -5.93
C ALA A 19 0.54 24.83 -6.48
N GLU A 20 0.47 24.10 -7.59
CA GLU A 20 -0.80 23.65 -8.21
C GLU A 20 -1.34 22.36 -7.56
N LEU A 21 -0.52 21.64 -6.77
CA LEU A 21 -0.92 20.39 -6.13
C LEU A 21 -2.15 20.53 -5.21
N PRO A 22 -2.27 21.53 -4.33
CA PRO A 22 -3.48 21.72 -3.52
C PRO A 22 -4.73 21.96 -4.37
N SER A 23 -4.60 22.69 -5.48
CA SER A 23 -5.69 22.93 -6.42
C SER A 23 -6.11 21.66 -7.15
N LEU A 24 -5.16 20.83 -7.58
CA LEU A 24 -5.44 19.53 -8.18
C LEU A 24 -6.20 18.60 -7.21
N LEU A 25 -5.77 18.54 -5.94
CA LEU A 25 -6.47 17.76 -4.91
C LEU A 25 -7.86 18.33 -4.61
N ALA A 26 -8.01 19.66 -4.54
CA ALA A 26 -9.31 20.29 -4.35
C ALA A 26 -10.26 19.99 -5.52
N LEU A 27 -9.77 20.06 -6.76
CA LEU A 27 -10.53 19.70 -7.96
C LEU A 27 -10.98 18.23 -7.91
N SER A 28 -10.08 17.32 -7.52
CA SER A 28 -10.38 15.88 -7.43
C SER A 28 -11.43 15.53 -6.36
N ARG A 29 -11.61 16.38 -5.35
CA ARG A 29 -12.66 16.25 -4.32
C ARG A 29 -13.96 16.99 -4.65
N SER A 30 -13.99 17.73 -5.76
CA SER A 30 -15.12 18.58 -6.13
C SER A 30 -16.12 17.87 -7.04
N ALA A 31 -17.33 18.41 -7.16
CA ALA A 31 -18.34 17.93 -8.11
C ALA A 31 -17.91 18.05 -9.60
N LEU A 32 -16.85 18.82 -9.89
CA LEU A 32 -16.35 19.01 -11.26
C LEU A 32 -15.79 17.72 -11.87
N VAL A 33 -15.41 16.75 -11.03
CA VAL A 33 -14.96 15.41 -11.47
C VAL A 33 -16.02 14.68 -12.29
N ARG A 34 -17.30 15.02 -12.12
CA ARG A 34 -18.40 14.46 -12.93
C ARG A 34 -18.23 14.68 -14.44
N HIS A 35 -17.53 15.75 -14.82
CA HIS A 35 -17.31 16.12 -16.21
C HIS A 35 -15.92 15.72 -16.72
N TRP A 36 -15.14 14.98 -15.92
CA TRP A 36 -13.83 14.53 -16.36
C TRP A 36 -13.98 13.42 -17.39
N ASP A 37 -13.42 13.66 -18.57
CA ASP A 37 -13.21 12.62 -19.56
C ASP A 37 -12.02 11.72 -19.18
N PRO A 38 -11.87 10.55 -19.82
CA PRO A 38 -10.76 9.63 -19.54
C PRO A 38 -9.37 10.28 -19.66
N GLN A 39 -9.21 11.26 -20.57
CA GLN A 39 -7.94 11.94 -20.79
C GLN A 39 -7.61 12.96 -19.69
N ALA A 40 -8.61 13.64 -19.12
CA ALA A 40 -8.46 14.53 -17.98
C ALA A 40 -8.05 13.75 -16.74
N LEU A 41 -8.63 12.56 -16.54
CA LEU A 41 -8.23 11.64 -15.48
C LEU A 41 -6.77 11.17 -15.65
N ASP A 42 -6.40 10.73 -16.85
CA ASP A 42 -5.02 10.29 -17.13
C ASP A 42 -4.01 11.43 -16.91
N ARG A 43 -4.33 12.65 -17.36
CA ARG A 43 -3.52 13.85 -17.11
C ARG A 43 -3.40 14.16 -15.62
N ALA A 44 -4.48 14.07 -14.85
CA ALA A 44 -4.43 14.30 -13.40
C ALA A 44 -3.48 13.31 -12.71
N LEU A 45 -3.48 12.04 -13.14
CA LEU A 45 -2.58 11.01 -12.63
C LEU A 45 -1.12 11.25 -13.07
N GLU A 46 -0.88 11.73 -14.29
CA GLU A 46 0.45 12.16 -14.76
C GLU A 46 1.00 13.31 -13.92
N TRP A 47 0.15 14.28 -13.56
CA TRP A 47 0.52 15.35 -12.64
C TRP A 47 0.92 14.80 -11.27
N ALA A 48 0.17 13.84 -10.73
CA ALA A 48 0.53 13.21 -9.46
C ALA A 48 1.90 12.50 -9.52
N ARG A 49 2.20 11.81 -10.63
CA ARG A 49 3.53 11.19 -10.87
C ARG A 49 4.64 12.23 -10.99
N TYR A 50 4.36 13.34 -11.66
CA TYR A 50 5.31 14.45 -11.76
C TYR A 50 5.66 15.01 -10.38
N PHE A 51 4.69 15.13 -9.48
CA PHE A 51 4.93 15.56 -8.10
C PHE A 51 5.73 14.55 -7.27
N GLN A 52 5.46 13.26 -7.43
CA GLN A 52 6.26 12.20 -6.80
C GLN A 52 7.72 12.23 -7.30
N HIS A 53 7.91 12.34 -8.62
CA HIS A 53 9.25 12.46 -9.20
C HIS A 53 10.00 13.70 -8.69
N LEU A 54 9.30 14.84 -8.55
CA LEU A 54 9.86 16.04 -7.94
C LEU A 54 10.28 15.78 -6.48
N HIS A 55 9.45 15.10 -5.69
CA HIS A 55 9.79 14.73 -4.32
C HIS A 55 11.08 13.90 -4.29
N ASP A 56 11.16 12.83 -5.07
CA ASP A 56 12.31 11.92 -5.04
C ASP A 56 13.60 12.59 -5.49
N ARG A 57 13.50 13.49 -6.48
CA ARG A 57 14.63 14.28 -6.96
C ARG A 57 15.15 15.27 -5.92
N PHE A 58 14.27 15.81 -5.08
CA PHE A 58 14.63 16.87 -4.13
C PHE A 58 14.70 16.41 -2.67
N ARG A 59 14.39 15.14 -2.37
CA ARG A 59 14.43 14.58 -1.00
C ARG A 59 15.79 14.71 -0.33
N ALA A 60 16.88 14.58 -1.10
CA ALA A 60 18.26 14.69 -0.62
C ALA A 60 18.76 16.15 -0.52
N ARG A 61 17.93 17.15 -0.79
CA ARG A 61 18.32 18.58 -0.86
C ARG A 61 17.51 19.44 0.12
N PRO A 62 17.99 19.63 1.37
CA PRO A 62 17.20 20.23 2.46
C PRO A 62 16.73 21.67 2.15
N GLN A 63 17.56 22.50 1.53
CA GLN A 63 17.19 23.88 1.18
C GLN A 63 16.01 23.94 0.18
N LEU A 64 15.97 23.02 -0.78
CA LEU A 64 14.90 22.96 -1.79
C LEU A 64 13.65 22.31 -1.22
N ARG A 65 13.80 21.30 -0.36
CA ARG A 65 12.72 20.71 0.43
C ARG A 65 11.95 21.77 1.22
N ASP A 66 12.68 22.61 1.95
CA ASP A 66 12.10 23.64 2.79
C ASP A 66 11.49 24.79 1.97
N ALA A 67 12.04 25.08 0.80
CA ALA A 67 11.46 26.04 -0.15
C ALA A 67 10.13 25.52 -0.74
N LEU A 68 10.09 24.26 -1.17
CA LEU A 68 8.89 23.58 -1.69
C LEU A 68 7.81 23.46 -0.61
N GLY A 69 8.17 23.01 0.59
CA GLY A 69 7.25 22.92 1.72
C GLY A 69 6.66 24.28 2.13
N ARG A 70 7.48 25.35 2.15
CA ARG A 70 6.97 26.71 2.40
C ARG A 70 6.03 27.20 1.31
N ARG A 71 6.28 26.85 0.05
CA ARG A 71 5.41 27.23 -1.08
C ARG A 71 4.07 26.48 -1.04
N LEU A 72 4.07 25.18 -0.74
CA LEU A 72 2.86 24.39 -0.58
C LEU A 72 1.97 24.92 0.55
N ARG A 73 2.57 25.23 1.71
CA ARG A 73 1.84 25.86 2.83
C ARG A 73 1.24 27.23 2.48
N ARG A 74 1.90 28.02 1.62
CA ARG A 74 1.36 29.30 1.14
C ARG A 74 0.22 29.10 0.13
N ALA A 75 0.29 28.05 -0.68
CA ALA A 75 -0.73 27.73 -1.68
C ALA A 75 -1.99 27.12 -1.06
N GLN A 76 -1.92 26.64 0.18
CA GLN A 76 -3.06 26.09 0.91
C GLN A 76 -3.16 26.70 2.32
N PRO A 77 -3.88 27.82 2.47
CA PRO A 77 -4.04 28.52 3.76
C PRO A 77 -4.82 27.71 4.81
N CYS A 78 -5.66 26.75 4.38
CA CYS A 78 -6.56 26.00 5.25
C CYS A 78 -5.95 24.65 5.70
N PRO A 79 -6.06 24.28 6.99
CA PRO A 79 -5.62 22.97 7.48
C PRO A 79 -6.43 21.80 6.86
N PRO A 80 -5.83 20.60 6.69
CA PRO A 80 -4.45 20.24 7.00
C PRO A 80 -3.48 20.73 5.91
N ALA A 81 -2.48 21.51 6.31
CA ALA A 81 -1.52 22.11 5.38
C ALA A 81 -0.62 21.04 4.74
N LEU A 82 -0.62 20.97 3.42
CA LEU A 82 0.21 20.02 2.68
C LEU A 82 1.71 20.34 2.85
N GLY A 83 2.43 19.37 3.42
CA GLY A 83 3.88 19.42 3.58
C GLY A 83 4.63 18.86 2.38
N PHE A 84 5.97 18.91 2.41
CA PHE A 84 6.81 18.34 1.34
C PHE A 84 6.56 16.84 1.11
N SER A 85 6.29 16.09 2.17
CA SER A 85 5.95 14.65 2.09
C SER A 85 4.68 14.38 1.29
N ALA A 86 3.78 15.36 1.13
CA ALA A 86 2.58 15.22 0.32
C ALA A 86 2.90 15.14 -1.19
N LEU A 87 4.02 15.70 -1.64
CA LEU A 87 4.48 15.56 -3.04
C LEU A 87 4.81 14.10 -3.36
N GLY A 88 5.51 13.42 -2.43
CA GLY A 88 5.85 12.01 -2.58
C GLY A 88 4.65 11.07 -2.49
N ARG A 89 3.59 11.52 -1.80
CA ARG A 89 2.33 10.78 -1.62
C ARG A 89 1.21 11.26 -2.55
N CYS A 90 1.54 12.06 -3.56
CA CYS A 90 0.53 12.71 -4.40
C CYS A 90 -0.33 11.70 -5.19
N PRO A 91 0.21 10.62 -5.77
CA PRO A 91 -0.59 9.60 -6.45
C PRO A 91 -1.63 8.95 -5.53
N GLU A 92 -1.24 8.66 -4.29
CA GLU A 92 -2.10 8.05 -3.28
C GLU A 92 -3.18 9.02 -2.81
N LEU A 93 -2.80 10.28 -2.53
CA LEU A 93 -3.74 11.32 -2.11
C LEU A 93 -4.76 11.64 -3.20
N LEU A 94 -4.33 11.68 -4.47
CA LEU A 94 -5.21 11.92 -5.61
C LEU A 94 -6.12 10.71 -5.86
N GLY A 95 -5.59 9.49 -5.79
CA GLY A 95 -6.36 8.26 -5.94
C GLY A 95 -7.46 8.14 -4.89
N LEU A 96 -7.12 8.40 -3.62
CA LEU A 96 -8.10 8.44 -2.52
C LEU A 96 -9.14 9.54 -2.73
N ALA A 97 -8.70 10.76 -3.05
CA ALA A 97 -9.61 11.88 -3.27
C ALA A 97 -10.62 11.62 -4.40
N LEU A 98 -10.21 10.92 -5.45
CA LEU A 98 -11.10 10.52 -6.54
C LEU A 98 -12.05 9.39 -6.14
N LEU A 99 -11.59 8.38 -5.40
CA LEU A 99 -12.42 7.26 -4.96
C LEU A 99 -13.46 7.67 -3.90
N GLU A 100 -13.12 8.62 -3.02
CA GLU A 100 -14.04 9.18 -2.03
C GLU A 100 -15.10 10.10 -2.68
N ASN A 101 -14.85 10.56 -3.91
CA ASN A 101 -15.72 11.51 -4.58
C ASN A 101 -16.93 10.82 -5.22
N ARG A 102 -18.11 11.01 -4.62
CA ARG A 102 -19.40 10.50 -5.14
C ARG A 102 -19.77 11.02 -6.53
N ALA A 103 -19.14 12.12 -6.98
CA ALA A 103 -19.34 12.66 -8.32
C ALA A 103 -18.47 11.95 -9.38
N LEU A 104 -17.60 11.00 -8.99
CA LEU A 104 -16.75 10.25 -9.91
C LEU A 104 -17.61 9.39 -10.86
N PRO A 105 -17.51 9.57 -12.18
CA PRO A 105 -18.25 8.76 -13.13
C PRO A 105 -17.88 7.27 -13.03
N PRO A 106 -18.83 6.32 -13.18
CA PRO A 106 -18.55 4.88 -13.13
C PRO A 106 -17.52 4.42 -14.18
N ALA A 107 -17.39 5.13 -15.30
CA ALA A 107 -16.36 4.88 -16.31
C ALA A 107 -14.95 5.30 -15.84
N ALA A 108 -14.84 6.43 -15.12
CA ALA A 108 -13.60 6.92 -14.55
C ALA A 108 -13.14 6.04 -13.37
N CYS A 109 -14.06 5.60 -12.52
CA CYS A 109 -13.79 4.62 -11.46
C CYS A 109 -13.26 3.30 -12.03
N ARG A 110 -13.90 2.75 -13.07
CA ARG A 110 -13.40 1.56 -13.78
C ARG A 110 -12.03 1.76 -14.41
N ARG A 111 -11.68 2.98 -14.83
CA ARG A 111 -10.36 3.31 -15.39
C ARG A 111 -9.28 3.47 -14.32
N LEU A 112 -9.60 4.03 -13.15
CA LEU A 112 -8.70 4.04 -11.98
C LEU A 112 -8.33 2.61 -11.55
N LEU A 113 -9.30 1.70 -11.58
CA LEU A 113 -9.10 0.27 -11.30
C LEU A 113 -8.36 -0.47 -12.45
N ARG A 114 -8.15 0.17 -13.61
CA ARG A 114 -7.39 -0.35 -14.76
C ARG A 114 -5.99 0.27 -14.89
N LEU A 115 -5.58 1.11 -13.94
CA LEU A 115 -4.21 1.62 -13.89
C LEU A 115 -3.20 0.48 -13.72
N PRO A 116 -1.93 0.67 -14.13
CA PRO A 116 -0.91 -0.35 -13.95
C PRO A 116 -0.93 -0.89 -12.51
N PRO A 117 -0.98 -2.22 -12.33
CA PRO A 117 -1.28 -2.91 -11.07
C PRO A 117 -0.67 -2.30 -9.80
N PRO A 118 0.62 -1.89 -9.76
CA PRO A 118 1.22 -1.38 -8.52
C PRO A 118 0.52 -0.16 -7.92
N HIS A 119 -0.13 0.68 -8.73
CA HIS A 119 -0.72 1.93 -8.25
C HIS A 119 -2.17 1.75 -7.76
N ALA A 120 -2.95 0.91 -8.45
CA ALA A 120 -4.30 0.58 -8.00
C ALA A 120 -4.26 -0.14 -6.65
N PHE A 121 -3.28 -1.03 -6.45
CA PHE A 121 -3.09 -1.74 -5.19
C PHE A 121 -2.60 -0.83 -4.06
N ALA A 122 -1.71 0.13 -4.33
CA ALA A 122 -1.31 1.12 -3.34
C ALA A 122 -2.51 1.96 -2.83
N VAL A 123 -3.40 2.36 -3.74
CA VAL A 123 -4.62 3.11 -3.38
C VAL A 123 -5.57 2.24 -2.56
N VAL A 124 -5.79 0.98 -2.95
CA VAL A 124 -6.63 0.04 -2.17
C VAL A 124 -6.04 -0.22 -0.78
N ALA A 125 -4.73 -0.41 -0.68
CA ALA A 125 -4.04 -0.60 0.61
C ALA A 125 -4.18 0.64 1.51
N ALA A 126 -4.04 1.84 0.95
CA ALA A 126 -4.23 3.08 1.69
C ALA A 126 -5.69 3.26 2.16
N ALA A 127 -6.67 2.93 1.32
CA ALA A 127 -8.09 2.97 1.68
C ALA A 127 -8.39 2.00 2.84
N LEU A 128 -7.91 0.76 2.77
CA LEU A 128 -8.02 -0.20 3.87
C LEU A 128 -7.31 0.30 5.13
N ALA A 129 -6.13 0.92 5.01
CA ALA A 129 -5.41 1.45 6.16
C ALA A 129 -6.14 2.61 6.86
N LEU A 130 -6.88 3.43 6.13
CA LEU A 130 -7.68 4.53 6.69
C LEU A 130 -8.99 4.01 7.32
N LEU A 131 -9.69 3.11 6.63
CA LEU A 131 -10.96 2.56 7.11
C LEU A 131 -10.77 1.70 8.38
N GLY A 132 -9.62 1.05 8.54
CA GLY A 132 -9.31 0.29 9.75
C GLY A 132 -8.78 1.13 10.94
N ALA A 133 -8.56 2.44 10.76
CA ALA A 133 -8.09 3.32 11.84
C ALA A 133 -9.24 3.87 12.71
N GLY A 134 -10.47 3.88 12.19
CA GLY A 134 -11.65 4.45 12.87
C GLY A 134 -12.19 3.61 14.03
N ASP A 135 -11.74 2.36 14.19
CA ASP A 135 -12.28 1.43 15.19
C ASP A 135 -11.44 1.34 16.48
N ARG A 136 -10.36 2.14 16.59
CA ARG A 136 -9.44 2.11 17.75
C ARG A 136 -9.69 3.16 18.84
N GLU A 137 -10.65 4.06 18.67
CA GLU A 137 -10.98 5.10 19.68
C GLU A 137 -12.22 4.80 20.52
N ARG A 138 -12.72 3.56 20.51
CA ARG A 138 -13.88 3.16 21.30
C ARG A 138 -13.57 2.04 22.28
N ASP A 139 -12.62 2.28 23.17
CA ASP A 139 -12.49 1.49 24.39
C ASP A 139 -12.48 2.38 25.63
N GLY A 140 -13.53 2.22 26.45
CA GLY A 140 -13.46 2.39 27.89
C GLY A 140 -14.01 3.68 28.52
N SER A 141 -15.34 3.78 28.67
CA SER A 141 -16.03 3.93 29.99
C SER A 141 -17.32 4.76 29.92
N GLY A 142 -18.45 4.08 30.04
CA GLY A 142 -19.75 4.69 30.34
C GLY A 142 -20.87 3.65 30.33
N PRO A 143 -21.45 3.29 31.48
CA PRO A 143 -22.55 2.34 31.51
C PRO A 143 -23.87 3.07 31.27
N GLY A 144 -24.65 2.57 30.31
CA GLY A 144 -26.06 2.92 30.17
C GLY A 144 -26.37 3.70 28.91
N GLY A 145 -27.18 3.09 28.05
CA GLY A 145 -27.77 3.78 26.92
C GLY A 145 -28.13 2.85 25.78
N ASN A 146 -29.31 2.24 25.88
CA ASN A 146 -30.01 1.55 24.81
C ASN A 146 -29.92 2.36 23.49
N ARG A 147 -29.24 1.83 22.47
CA ARG A 147 -29.32 2.35 21.10
C ARG A 147 -29.40 1.19 20.12
N ALA A 148 -30.56 1.15 19.48
CA ALA A 148 -30.90 0.29 18.37
C ALA A 148 -29.76 0.19 17.36
N SER A 149 -29.58 -1.04 16.87
CA SER A 149 -28.77 -1.45 15.72
C SER A 149 -28.62 -0.35 14.67
N ALA A 150 -27.50 0.37 14.72
CA ALA A 150 -27.01 1.17 13.61
C ALA A 150 -26.36 0.21 12.61
N ALA A 151 -27.20 -0.44 11.81
CA ALA A 151 -26.76 -1.06 10.58
C ALA A 151 -26.25 0.05 9.65
N GLY A 152 -24.95 0.03 9.37
CA GLY A 152 -24.38 0.76 8.24
C GLY A 152 -23.29 1.77 8.58
N ASP A 153 -22.13 1.32 9.06
CA ASP A 153 -20.89 2.08 8.87
C ASP A 153 -19.61 1.23 8.74
N GLY A 154 -19.75 -0.11 8.59
CA GLY A 154 -18.65 -1.03 8.24
C GLY A 154 -18.56 -1.36 6.74
N CYS A 155 -19.31 -0.64 5.90
CA CYS A 155 -19.60 -1.03 4.51
C CYS A 155 -18.38 -0.93 3.57
N GLY A 156 -17.52 0.08 3.76
CA GLY A 156 -16.42 0.36 2.83
C GLY A 156 -15.33 -0.70 2.82
N ALA A 157 -14.80 -1.06 4.00
CA ALA A 157 -13.69 -2.01 4.10
C ALA A 157 -14.14 -3.44 3.71
N GLY A 158 -15.34 -3.83 4.13
CA GLY A 158 -15.91 -5.14 3.78
C GLY A 158 -16.10 -5.33 2.27
N LEU A 159 -16.61 -4.31 1.57
CA LEU A 159 -16.77 -4.34 0.11
C LEU A 159 -15.43 -4.35 -0.64
N LEU A 160 -14.43 -3.61 -0.15
CA LEU A 160 -13.09 -3.62 -0.73
C LEU A 160 -12.39 -4.97 -0.51
N LEU A 161 -12.52 -5.56 0.67
CA LEU A 161 -11.96 -6.88 0.97
C LEU A 161 -12.65 -7.96 0.16
N SER A 162 -13.97 -7.95 0.03
CA SER A 162 -14.68 -8.94 -0.81
C SER A 162 -14.32 -8.80 -2.29
N TRP A 163 -14.16 -7.56 -2.78
CA TRP A 163 -13.67 -7.31 -4.12
C TRP A 163 -12.23 -7.80 -4.32
N LEU A 164 -11.35 -7.58 -3.34
CA LEU A 164 -9.94 -7.98 -3.42
C LEU A 164 -9.80 -9.50 -3.37
N LEU A 165 -10.39 -10.12 -2.35
CA LEU A 165 -10.28 -11.56 -2.07
C LEU A 165 -11.13 -12.42 -3.02
N GLY A 166 -12.13 -11.84 -3.68
CA GLY A 166 -12.98 -12.55 -4.65
C GLY A 166 -12.27 -12.91 -5.97
N ASN A 167 -10.99 -12.55 -6.15
CA ASN A 167 -10.21 -12.94 -7.32
C ASN A 167 -8.74 -13.22 -6.90
N LEU A 168 -8.32 -14.47 -7.03
CA LEU A 168 -7.00 -14.93 -6.57
C LEU A 168 -5.84 -14.26 -7.32
N GLU A 169 -5.91 -14.11 -8.63
CA GLU A 169 -4.86 -13.45 -9.42
C GLU A 169 -4.67 -11.98 -9.00
N ARG A 170 -5.79 -11.28 -8.78
CA ARG A 170 -5.80 -9.91 -8.28
C ARG A 170 -5.19 -9.82 -6.89
N PHE A 171 -5.61 -10.69 -5.98
CA PHE A 171 -5.07 -10.72 -4.63
C PHE A 171 -3.57 -11.06 -4.63
N SER A 172 -3.15 -12.00 -5.47
CA SER A 172 -1.75 -12.36 -5.67
C SER A 172 -0.93 -11.17 -6.15
N ALA A 173 -1.40 -10.49 -7.21
CA ALA A 173 -0.74 -9.30 -7.73
C ALA A 173 -0.70 -8.16 -6.71
N PHE A 174 -1.76 -7.99 -5.89
CA PHE A 174 -1.79 -7.04 -4.78
C PHE A 174 -0.70 -7.34 -3.75
N CYS A 175 -0.57 -8.60 -3.34
CA CYS A 175 0.45 -9.04 -2.40
C CYS A 175 1.87 -8.92 -2.99
N LEU A 176 2.08 -9.19 -4.27
CA LEU A 176 3.39 -9.05 -4.92
C LEU A 176 3.83 -7.58 -5.04
N CYS A 177 2.90 -6.67 -5.33
CA CYS A 177 3.21 -5.26 -5.56
C CYS A 177 3.49 -4.45 -4.29
N LEU A 178 3.07 -4.93 -3.11
CA LEU A 178 3.13 -4.17 -1.87
C LEU A 178 4.26 -4.65 -0.94
N PRO A 179 4.89 -3.74 -0.16
CA PRO A 179 5.89 -4.12 0.84
C PRO A 179 5.32 -5.07 1.90
N GLY A 180 6.11 -6.03 2.36
CA GLY A 180 5.72 -7.01 3.40
C GLY A 180 5.22 -6.35 4.67
N SER A 181 5.85 -5.25 5.09
CA SER A 181 5.44 -4.49 6.28
C SER A 181 4.03 -3.87 6.17
N LEU A 182 3.64 -3.40 4.98
CA LEU A 182 2.30 -2.87 4.76
C LEU A 182 1.25 -3.99 4.77
N LEU A 183 1.56 -5.12 4.15
CA LEU A 183 0.70 -6.31 4.15
C LEU A 183 0.53 -6.88 5.56
N ALA A 184 1.60 -6.95 6.35
CA ALA A 184 1.53 -7.35 7.75
C ALA A 184 0.65 -6.39 8.58
N SER A 185 0.75 -5.07 8.34
CA SER A 185 -0.12 -4.10 9.01
C SER A 185 -1.60 -4.30 8.65
N LEU A 186 -1.91 -4.60 7.39
CA LEU A 186 -3.28 -4.88 6.93
C LEU A 186 -3.79 -6.22 7.47
N ALA A 187 -2.97 -7.27 7.44
CA ALA A 187 -3.29 -8.60 7.97
C ALA A 187 -3.59 -8.54 9.48
N GLY A 188 -2.85 -7.73 10.23
CA GLY A 188 -3.09 -7.51 11.65
C GLY A 188 -4.40 -6.79 11.98
N ARG A 189 -5.05 -6.16 10.98
CA ARG A 189 -6.35 -5.47 11.13
C ARG A 189 -7.52 -6.27 10.55
N TYR A 190 -7.26 -7.05 9.51
CA TYR A 190 -8.28 -7.77 8.77
C TYR A 190 -7.98 -9.27 8.77
N SER A 191 -8.66 -10.02 9.64
CA SER A 191 -8.43 -11.46 9.82
C SER A 191 -8.66 -12.28 8.54
N GLN A 192 -9.61 -11.87 7.69
CA GLN A 192 -9.86 -12.49 6.39
C GLN A 192 -8.65 -12.34 5.46
N LEU A 193 -8.05 -11.14 5.42
CA LEU A 193 -6.84 -10.87 4.65
C LEU A 193 -5.66 -11.66 5.20
N SER A 194 -5.51 -11.73 6.53
CA SER A 194 -4.44 -12.51 7.18
C SER A 194 -4.46 -13.97 6.74
N ARG A 195 -5.62 -14.64 6.83
CA ARG A 195 -5.78 -16.04 6.44
C ARG A 195 -5.43 -16.26 4.97
N SER A 196 -6.07 -15.51 4.07
CA SER A 196 -5.81 -15.64 2.63
C SER A 196 -4.36 -15.32 2.27
N TYR A 197 -3.71 -14.39 2.97
CA TYR A 197 -2.32 -14.05 2.72
C TYR A 197 -1.36 -15.16 3.18
N LEU A 198 -1.60 -15.76 4.36
CA LEU A 198 -0.83 -16.92 4.83
C LEU A 198 -0.99 -18.12 3.89
N ASP A 199 -2.21 -18.41 3.42
CA ASP A 199 -2.46 -19.49 2.45
C ASP A 199 -1.69 -19.25 1.14
N LEU A 200 -1.66 -18.00 0.67
CA LEU A 200 -0.93 -17.60 -0.54
C LEU A 200 0.60 -17.75 -0.37
N LEU A 201 1.14 -17.28 0.76
CA LEU A 201 2.57 -17.43 1.07
C LEU A 201 2.97 -18.90 1.21
N THR A 202 2.09 -19.71 1.80
CA THR A 202 2.26 -21.17 1.90
C THR A 202 2.32 -21.79 0.51
N GLY A 203 1.39 -21.39 -0.36
CA GLY A 203 1.36 -21.80 -1.76
C GLY A 203 2.63 -21.40 -2.51
N TRP A 204 3.17 -20.19 -2.31
CA TRP A 204 4.41 -19.78 -2.98
C TRP A 204 5.65 -20.48 -2.43
N GLY A 205 5.75 -20.64 -1.10
CA GLY A 205 6.91 -21.26 -0.47
C GLY A 205 7.06 -22.75 -0.79
N SER A 206 5.95 -23.47 -0.97
CA SER A 206 5.99 -24.89 -1.35
C SER A 206 6.57 -25.15 -2.75
N HIS A 207 6.67 -24.13 -3.60
CA HIS A 207 7.29 -24.23 -4.92
C HIS A 207 8.80 -23.93 -4.90
N LEU A 208 9.39 -23.62 -3.75
CA LEU A 208 10.83 -23.50 -3.61
C LEU A 208 11.46 -24.90 -3.49
N HIS A 209 12.67 -25.04 -4.05
CA HIS A 209 13.48 -26.23 -3.87
C HIS A 209 14.81 -25.86 -3.24
N TYR A 210 15.34 -26.73 -2.40
CA TYR A 210 16.66 -26.53 -1.83
C TYR A 210 17.74 -26.91 -2.83
N ASP A 211 18.68 -26.00 -3.10
CA ASP A 211 19.89 -26.29 -3.87
C ASP A 211 21.05 -26.58 -2.89
N PRO A 212 21.49 -27.85 -2.76
CA PRO A 212 22.59 -28.21 -1.86
C PRO A 212 23.93 -27.61 -2.24
N LEU A 213 24.14 -27.25 -3.51
CA LEU A 213 25.41 -26.66 -3.98
C LEU A 213 25.51 -25.20 -3.55
N GLN A 214 24.38 -24.50 -3.53
CA GLN A 214 24.29 -23.10 -3.12
C GLN A 214 23.91 -22.92 -1.64
N GLY A 215 23.46 -24.01 -1.00
CA GLY A 215 23.01 -24.01 0.39
C GLY A 215 21.76 -23.15 0.64
N ARG A 216 20.91 -22.94 -0.38
CA ARG A 216 19.77 -22.02 -0.31
C ARG A 216 18.55 -22.53 -1.06
N TRP A 217 17.38 -22.02 -0.67
CA TRP A 217 16.13 -22.24 -1.38
C TRP A 217 16.07 -21.39 -2.65
N VAL A 218 15.72 -22.02 -3.77
CA VAL A 218 15.65 -21.39 -5.10
C VAL A 218 14.33 -21.73 -5.79
N LYS A 219 13.96 -20.92 -6.78
CA LYS A 219 12.73 -21.09 -7.56
C LYS A 219 12.80 -22.38 -8.40
N SER A 220 11.88 -23.32 -8.21
CA SER A 220 11.80 -24.57 -9.01
C SER A 220 11.59 -24.32 -10.50
N CYS A 221 10.86 -23.26 -10.84
CA CYS A 221 10.73 -22.76 -12.21
C CYS A 221 10.31 -21.28 -12.19
N LEU A 222 10.84 -20.50 -13.13
CA LEU A 222 10.57 -19.06 -13.24
C LEU A 222 9.09 -18.71 -13.47
N GLU A 223 8.31 -19.67 -14.00
CA GLU A 223 6.89 -19.47 -14.32
C GLU A 223 5.93 -19.86 -13.20
N LYS A 224 6.33 -20.67 -12.21
CA LYS A 224 5.43 -21.07 -11.09
C LYS A 224 5.80 -20.46 -9.74
N ALA A 225 7.07 -20.12 -9.53
CA ALA A 225 7.53 -19.55 -8.27
C ALA A 225 7.45 -18.02 -8.30
N GLU A 226 6.40 -17.47 -7.69
CA GLU A 226 6.15 -16.04 -7.64
C GLU A 226 7.21 -15.31 -6.78
N LEU A 227 7.58 -15.87 -5.61
CA LEU A 227 8.57 -15.27 -4.70
C LEU A 227 9.92 -16.01 -4.69
N SER A 228 11.00 -15.27 -4.52
CA SER A 228 12.31 -15.77 -4.10
C SER A 228 12.32 -16.12 -2.60
N TRP A 229 13.34 -16.87 -2.16
CA TRP A 229 13.55 -17.15 -0.74
C TRP A 229 13.65 -15.87 0.09
N GLU A 230 14.41 -14.89 -0.38
CA GLU A 230 14.63 -13.63 0.33
C GLU A 230 13.34 -12.83 0.50
N GLU A 231 12.48 -12.82 -0.53
CA GLU A 231 11.18 -12.17 -0.46
C GLU A 231 10.24 -12.91 0.49
N LEU A 232 10.14 -14.24 0.38
CA LEU A 232 9.30 -15.06 1.25
C LEU A 232 9.67 -14.85 2.72
N ARG A 233 10.97 -14.89 3.01
CA ARG A 233 11.51 -14.62 4.33
C ARG A 233 11.16 -13.22 4.82
N GLU A 234 11.35 -12.18 3.99
CA GLU A 234 10.97 -10.80 4.35
C GLU A 234 9.49 -10.69 4.70
N ARG A 235 8.61 -11.38 3.96
CA ARG A 235 7.16 -11.40 4.27
C ARG A 235 6.88 -12.04 5.62
N PHE A 236 7.43 -13.21 5.90
CA PHE A 236 7.23 -13.89 7.19
C PHE A 236 7.86 -13.12 8.35
N SER A 237 9.05 -12.52 8.18
CA SER A 237 9.64 -11.64 9.19
C SER A 237 8.72 -10.47 9.52
N CYS A 238 8.13 -9.81 8.52
CA CYS A 238 7.17 -8.72 8.75
C CYS A 238 5.91 -9.19 9.51
N LEU A 239 5.38 -10.37 9.18
CA LEU A 239 4.23 -10.95 9.87
C LEU A 239 4.55 -11.29 11.34
N CYS A 240 5.72 -11.88 11.60
CA CYS A 240 6.20 -12.18 12.96
C CYS A 240 6.50 -10.91 13.77
N GLN A 241 6.89 -9.80 13.13
CA GLN A 241 7.07 -8.50 13.77
C GLN A 241 5.75 -7.70 13.92
N GLY A 242 4.64 -8.25 13.46
CA GLY A 242 3.32 -7.62 13.50
C GLY A 242 2.67 -7.59 14.89
N SER A 243 1.34 -7.47 14.94
CA SER A 243 0.60 -7.54 16.20
C SER A 243 0.78 -8.89 16.89
N ALA A 244 0.62 -8.95 18.21
CA ALA A 244 0.79 -10.19 18.98
C ALA A 244 -0.07 -11.34 18.42
N LEU A 245 -1.33 -11.04 18.08
CA LEU A 245 -2.25 -12.00 17.46
C LEU A 245 -1.76 -12.48 16.09
N LEU A 246 -1.28 -11.56 15.23
CA LEU A 246 -0.78 -11.92 13.91
C LEU A 246 0.49 -12.76 13.99
N ARG A 247 1.40 -12.41 14.90
CA ARG A 247 2.63 -13.17 15.17
C ARG A 247 2.30 -14.59 15.62
N GLU A 248 1.41 -14.75 16.60
CA GLU A 248 1.00 -16.06 17.10
C GLU A 248 0.36 -16.92 15.99
N GLN A 249 -0.55 -16.33 15.19
CA GLN A 249 -1.15 -16.99 14.04
C GLN A 249 -0.11 -17.45 13.02
N THR A 250 0.86 -16.58 12.71
CA THR A 250 1.93 -16.86 11.75
C THR A 250 2.86 -17.97 12.24
N GLN A 251 3.30 -17.90 13.51
CA GLN A 251 4.14 -18.93 14.11
C GLN A 251 3.42 -20.28 14.21
N THR A 252 2.13 -20.27 14.54
CA THR A 252 1.31 -21.49 14.57
C THR A 252 1.19 -22.11 13.19
N ALA A 253 0.97 -21.29 12.15
CA ALA A 253 0.91 -21.76 10.77
C ALA A 253 2.26 -22.36 10.32
N LEU A 254 3.38 -21.69 10.59
CA LEU A 254 4.71 -22.20 10.26
C LEU A 254 5.03 -23.52 10.98
N LYS A 255 4.69 -23.64 12.26
CA LYS A 255 4.88 -24.89 13.02
C LYS A 255 4.03 -26.03 12.45
N LEU A 256 2.78 -25.74 12.05
CA LEU A 256 1.92 -26.72 11.38
C LEU A 256 2.50 -27.17 10.03
N LEU A 257 3.07 -26.25 9.26
CA LEU A 257 3.70 -26.59 7.97
C LEU A 257 4.99 -27.41 8.15
N LYS A 258 5.81 -27.06 9.15
CA LYS A 258 6.98 -27.87 9.54
C LYS A 258 6.58 -29.30 9.91
N THR A 259 5.52 -29.48 10.72
CA THR A 259 5.08 -30.83 11.10
C THR A 259 4.51 -31.61 9.91
N GLN A 260 3.82 -30.94 8.98
CA GLN A 260 3.34 -31.56 7.73
C GLN A 260 4.47 -32.05 6.83
N ASP A 261 5.60 -31.33 6.80
CA ASP A 261 6.79 -31.75 6.06
C ASP A 261 7.55 -32.90 6.74
N GLY A 262 7.21 -33.26 7.98
CA GLY A 262 7.86 -34.35 8.73
C GLY A 262 8.66 -33.91 9.95
N ASP A 263 8.51 -32.66 10.39
CA ASP A 263 9.13 -32.10 11.60
C ASP A 263 10.66 -32.20 11.64
N PHE A 264 11.29 -32.03 10.46
CA PHE A 264 12.73 -32.08 10.34
C PHE A 264 13.41 -30.93 11.09
N GLU A 265 14.57 -31.19 11.69
CA GLU A 265 15.44 -30.15 12.27
C GLU A 265 16.66 -29.82 11.38
N VAL A 266 16.83 -30.58 10.29
CA VAL A 266 17.98 -30.43 9.39
C VAL A 266 17.66 -29.43 8.29
N ARG A 267 18.59 -28.50 8.04
CA ARG A 267 18.45 -27.48 7.00
C ARG A 267 18.29 -28.07 5.61
N GLY A 268 17.45 -27.43 4.80
CA GLY A 268 17.23 -27.79 3.39
C GLY A 268 16.29 -28.98 3.16
N LEU A 269 15.75 -29.61 4.21
CA LEU A 269 14.71 -30.64 4.06
C LEU A 269 13.30 -30.06 4.04
N SER A 270 13.06 -28.97 4.78
CA SER A 270 11.78 -28.28 4.84
C SER A 270 11.98 -26.77 4.81
N VAL A 271 11.32 -26.12 3.86
CA VAL A 271 11.37 -24.66 3.70
C VAL A 271 10.82 -23.94 4.94
N TRP A 272 9.85 -24.56 5.61
CA TRP A 272 9.21 -24.04 6.81
C TRP A 272 10.09 -24.16 8.04
N THR A 273 10.88 -25.24 8.14
CA THR A 273 11.90 -25.40 9.18
C THR A 273 12.96 -24.31 9.05
N ASP A 274 13.47 -24.11 7.84
CA ASP A 274 14.47 -23.07 7.58
C ASP A 274 13.92 -21.67 7.82
N LEU A 275 12.66 -21.41 7.46
CA LEU A 275 12.01 -20.13 7.76
C LEU A 275 11.87 -19.91 9.27
N LEU A 276 11.39 -20.90 10.03
CA LEU A 276 11.26 -20.79 11.49
C LEU A 276 12.60 -20.43 12.14
N MET A 277 13.68 -21.10 11.75
CA MET A 277 15.02 -20.81 12.27
C MET A 277 15.51 -19.39 11.95
N GLU A 278 15.00 -18.73 10.91
CA GLU A 278 15.39 -17.37 10.53
C GLU A 278 14.45 -16.28 11.05
N VAL A 279 13.22 -16.61 11.45
CA VAL A 279 12.21 -15.62 11.89
C VAL A 279 11.86 -15.69 13.38
N GLU A 280 12.27 -16.74 14.09
CA GLU A 280 12.28 -16.81 15.56
C GLU A 280 13.44 -16.00 16.16
#